data_AF-A0A7C3KEQ8-F1
#
_entry.id   AF-A0A7C3KEQ8-F1
#
_cell.length_a   1.000
_cell.length_b   1.000
_cell.length_c   1.000
_cell.angle_alpha   90.00
_cell.angle_beta   90.00
_cell.angle_gamma   90.00
#
_symmetry.space_group_name_H-M   'P 1'
#
loop_
_entity.id
_entity.type
_entity.pdbx_description
1 polymer ?
#
loop_
_entity_poly.entity_id
_entity_poly.type
_entity_poly.pdbx_seq_one_letter_code
_entity_poly.pdbx_strand_id
1 'polypeptide(L)'
;MLTDPTLRSKVDQIWDRLWSSGLSNPMDSIEQFSYLLFLKRLDDAEKKREKQAILRQKAYEPQVENELRWSHWTKFKGEDALKHVRDQVFPVLREMGEEGSSFKQYMRNAEFKISKPGTLIEVCNLIDEMKISEQNQDVQGDLYEYLLSKLSVAGRNGQFRTPRHIIRMMVEMIDPKPTDRIGDLAAGTCGFLVNAYEHILEQYTSPDLLVDEKGQKHLVGDRLKPEERKFLQTDALTAYDNDSGMTMLRIGSMNLMLHGIQSPRFFYKDTLSKSFNDEKTLDVVLMNPPFKGKMDESDINTSFPAKVKKTELLFLHLILRVLDMGGRCAVIVPDGVLFGSSNAHKAIREKIIEENRLDGVVSMPSGVFKPYAGVSTAILIFTRGGTTDRIWFYDMDHDGFSLDDKRQPTPEQNDIPDVLRCWKHRFDTQFTAQRSQRLAELKTQIAPLKAERLRLQKEINRLMFENAIAPEDDEATRTALEVDQQKLTVLHDQMAPLQAEINQLNRQFWVEKAQVKANKYDLSASRYRQIEQDEVYYELPSVTTERLLKPAILILKHLYCSQSV
;
A
#
# COMPACT_ATOMS: atom_id res chain seq x y z
N MET A 1 11.35 5.48 5.48
CA MET A 1 10.51 6.67 5.80
C MET A 1 11.47 7.68 6.37
N LEU A 2 11.49 8.89 5.82
CA LEU A 2 12.37 9.97 6.28
C LEU A 2 12.20 10.17 7.79
N THR A 3 13.19 9.82 8.62
CA THR A 3 13.08 9.92 10.09
C THR A 3 13.59 11.26 10.62
N ASP A 4 14.41 11.97 9.84
CA ASP A 4 15.00 13.25 10.20
C ASP A 4 13.93 14.36 10.28
N PRO A 5 13.63 14.91 11.48
CA PRO A 5 12.62 15.96 11.64
C PRO A 5 13.02 17.29 10.99
N THR A 6 14.32 17.59 10.93
CA THR A 6 14.83 18.82 10.32
C THR A 6 14.65 18.77 8.81
N LEU A 7 14.95 17.64 8.16
CA LEU A 7 14.70 17.46 6.73
C LEU A 7 13.20 17.50 6.41
N ARG A 8 12.35 16.87 7.24
CA ARG A 8 10.88 16.96 7.09
C ARG A 8 10.40 18.40 7.14
N SER A 9 10.82 19.16 8.15
CA SER A 9 10.45 20.56 8.31
C SER A 9 10.87 21.41 7.12
N LYS A 10 12.03 21.15 6.52
CA LYS A 10 12.48 21.87 5.30
C LYS A 10 11.63 21.51 4.08
N VAL A 11 11.26 20.24 3.89
CA VAL A 11 10.33 19.84 2.82
C VAL A 11 8.98 20.53 2.99
N ASP A 12 8.46 20.61 4.22
CA ASP A 12 7.19 21.28 4.53
C ASP A 12 7.27 22.78 4.20
N GLN A 13 8.37 23.44 4.57
CA GLN A 13 8.59 24.84 4.23
C GLN A 13 8.65 25.06 2.72
N ILE A 14 9.39 24.22 1.97
CA ILE A 14 9.45 24.31 0.49
C ILE A 14 8.04 24.18 -0.10
N TRP A 15 7.28 23.19 0.37
CA TRP A 15 5.91 22.95 -0.06
C TRP A 15 5.01 24.18 0.14
N ASP A 16 5.00 24.73 1.35
CA ASP A 16 4.17 25.88 1.70
C ASP A 16 4.57 27.14 0.90
N ARG A 17 5.87 27.31 0.60
CA ARG A 17 6.37 28.41 -0.24
C ARG A 17 5.94 28.28 -1.69
N LEU A 18 6.06 27.10 -2.28
CA LEU A 18 5.58 26.86 -3.65
C LEU A 18 4.07 27.07 -3.73
N TRP A 19 3.32 26.55 -2.77
CA TRP A 19 1.87 26.71 -2.69
C TRP A 19 1.44 28.18 -2.60
N SER A 20 1.97 28.92 -1.60
CA SER A 20 1.67 30.34 -1.38
C SER A 20 2.13 31.25 -2.53
N SER A 21 3.11 30.81 -3.32
CA SER A 21 3.58 31.56 -4.48
C SER A 21 2.60 31.57 -5.66
N GLY A 22 1.66 30.63 -5.70
CA GLY A 22 0.68 30.49 -6.78
C GLY A 22 0.67 29.12 -7.47
N LEU A 23 1.60 28.21 -7.10
CA LEU A 23 1.59 26.81 -7.57
C LEU A 23 0.60 25.97 -6.75
N SER A 24 -0.67 26.33 -6.82
CA SER A 24 -1.76 25.68 -6.08
C SER A 24 -2.11 24.27 -6.60
N ASN A 25 -1.52 23.83 -7.71
CA ASN A 25 -1.58 22.45 -8.15
C ASN A 25 -0.46 21.65 -7.44
N PRO A 26 -0.80 20.66 -6.59
CA PRO A 26 0.17 19.81 -5.89
C PRO A 26 1.17 19.13 -6.83
N MET A 27 0.69 18.68 -8.00
CA MET A 27 1.51 17.99 -9.00
C MET A 27 2.59 18.92 -9.57
N ASP A 28 2.21 20.16 -9.87
CA ASP A 28 3.15 21.17 -10.37
C ASP A 28 4.19 21.50 -9.30
N SER A 29 3.77 21.65 -8.03
CA SER A 29 4.72 21.91 -6.93
C SER A 29 5.76 20.81 -6.78
N ILE A 30 5.37 19.53 -6.83
CA ILE A 30 6.33 18.42 -6.79
C ILE A 30 7.21 18.42 -8.02
N GLU A 31 6.65 18.60 -9.20
CA GLU A 31 7.40 18.61 -10.44
C GLU A 31 8.48 19.71 -10.42
N GLN A 32 8.12 20.93 -10.04
CA GLN A 32 9.06 22.05 -9.94
C GLN A 32 10.15 21.81 -8.88
N PHE A 33 9.78 21.29 -7.70
CA PHE A 33 10.78 20.91 -6.70
C PHE A 33 11.70 19.80 -7.23
N SER A 34 11.16 18.83 -7.96
CA SER A 34 11.96 17.73 -8.54
C SER A 34 12.97 18.25 -9.56
N TYR A 35 12.61 19.25 -10.38
CA TYR A 35 13.55 19.92 -11.29
C TYR A 35 14.69 20.61 -10.54
N LEU A 36 14.37 21.40 -9.52
CA LEU A 36 15.39 22.11 -8.73
C LEU A 36 16.31 21.14 -8.00
N LEU A 37 15.75 20.07 -7.41
CA LEU A 37 16.51 19.01 -6.78
C LEU A 37 17.47 18.33 -7.76
N PHE A 38 17.00 18.06 -8.98
CA PHE A 38 17.83 17.47 -10.02
C PHE A 38 18.98 18.39 -10.44
N LEU A 39 18.71 19.68 -10.67
CA LEU A 39 19.73 20.68 -11.00
C LEU A 39 20.80 20.80 -9.90
N LYS A 40 20.36 20.78 -8.63
CA LYS A 40 21.27 20.77 -7.48
C LYS A 40 22.19 19.54 -7.49
N ARG A 41 21.63 18.35 -7.74
CA ARG A 41 22.41 17.11 -7.81
C ARG A 41 23.43 17.11 -8.94
N LEU A 42 23.08 17.67 -10.11
CA LEU A 42 24.03 17.81 -11.22
C LEU A 42 25.24 18.66 -10.82
N ASP A 43 25.02 19.79 -10.16
CA ASP A 43 26.11 20.65 -9.69
C ASP A 43 26.95 20.00 -8.58
N ASP A 44 26.33 19.28 -7.64
CA ASP A 44 27.06 18.57 -6.59
C ASP A 44 27.89 17.41 -7.17
N ALA A 45 27.39 16.71 -8.19
CA ALA A 45 28.14 15.70 -8.93
C ALA A 45 29.32 16.32 -9.70
N GLU A 46 29.14 17.48 -10.34
CA GLU A 46 30.22 18.26 -10.96
C GLU A 46 31.29 18.66 -9.93
N LYS A 47 30.89 19.23 -8.79
CA LYS A 47 31.81 19.60 -7.70
C LYS A 47 32.59 18.39 -7.19
N LYS A 48 31.95 17.21 -7.10
CA LYS A 48 32.62 15.98 -6.70
C LYS A 48 33.65 15.55 -7.74
N ARG A 49 33.32 15.63 -9.04
CA ARG A 49 34.27 15.33 -10.13
C ARG A 49 35.44 16.29 -10.15
N GLU A 50 35.19 17.58 -9.99
CA GLU A 50 36.21 18.63 -9.88
C GLU A 50 37.17 18.36 -8.71
N LYS A 51 36.63 18.11 -7.51
CA LYS A 51 37.43 17.72 -6.33
C LYS A 51 38.25 16.45 -6.57
N GLN A 52 37.66 15.43 -7.19
CA GLN A 52 38.36 14.18 -7.50
C GLN A 52 39.47 14.36 -8.54
N ALA A 53 39.26 15.20 -9.55
CA ALA A 53 40.28 15.53 -10.55
C ALA A 53 41.48 16.22 -9.89
N ILE A 54 41.22 17.20 -9.00
CA ILE A 54 42.26 17.87 -8.19
C ILE A 54 43.02 16.85 -7.34
N LEU A 55 42.32 16.02 -6.57
CA LEU A 55 42.94 15.01 -5.70
C LEU A 55 43.77 13.99 -6.48
N ARG A 56 43.34 13.63 -7.70
CA ARG A 56 44.03 12.68 -8.58
C ARG A 56 45.04 13.34 -9.52
N GLN A 57 45.22 14.66 -9.42
CA GLN A 57 46.08 15.46 -10.31
C GLN A 57 45.78 15.21 -11.80
N LYS A 58 44.50 15.07 -12.14
CA LYS A 58 44.02 14.93 -13.53
C LYS A 58 43.36 16.22 -14.01
N ALA A 59 43.39 16.45 -15.32
CA ALA A 59 42.60 17.50 -15.92
C ALA A 59 41.11 17.29 -15.60
N TYR A 60 40.43 18.35 -15.18
CA TYR A 60 39.00 18.34 -14.97
C TYR A 60 38.29 18.73 -16.27
N GLU A 61 37.42 17.84 -16.75
CA GLU A 61 36.56 18.09 -17.90
C GLU A 61 35.12 18.28 -17.41
N PRO A 62 34.55 19.50 -17.54
CA PRO A 62 33.16 19.74 -17.14
C PRO A 62 32.22 18.99 -18.08
N GLN A 63 31.24 18.28 -17.51
CA GLN A 63 30.14 17.68 -18.27
C GLN A 63 28.91 18.61 -18.33
N VAL A 64 28.86 19.59 -17.43
CA VAL A 64 27.86 20.66 -17.39
C VAL A 64 28.59 22.00 -17.47
N GLU A 65 28.19 22.81 -18.45
CA GLU A 65 28.75 24.15 -18.63
C GLU A 65 28.53 25.02 -17.39
N ASN A 66 29.49 25.90 -17.10
CA ASN A 66 29.49 26.69 -15.85
C ASN A 66 28.23 27.56 -15.70
N GLU A 67 27.70 28.11 -16.79
CA GLU A 67 26.50 28.95 -16.78
C GLU A 67 25.24 28.18 -16.38
N LEU A 68 25.23 26.85 -16.55
CA LEU A 68 24.10 25.99 -16.22
C LEU A 68 24.14 25.48 -14.77
N ARG A 69 25.29 25.60 -14.11
CA ARG A 69 25.54 25.05 -12.77
C ARG A 69 24.73 25.78 -11.71
N TRP A 70 24.10 25.02 -10.80
CA TRP A 70 23.41 25.54 -9.61
C TRP A 70 24.24 26.60 -8.88
N SER A 71 25.51 26.30 -8.59
CA SER A 71 26.44 27.20 -7.89
C SER A 71 26.80 28.50 -8.62
N HIS A 72 26.44 28.63 -9.90
CA HIS A 72 26.63 29.83 -10.70
C HIS A 72 25.44 30.77 -10.57
N TRP A 73 24.26 30.31 -10.99
CA TRP A 73 23.07 31.18 -11.12
C TRP A 73 22.37 31.46 -9.78
N THR A 74 22.59 30.66 -8.73
CA THR A 74 22.07 30.99 -7.39
C THR A 74 22.71 32.21 -6.75
N LYS A 75 23.80 32.75 -7.34
CA LYS A 75 24.44 34.00 -6.92
C LYS A 75 23.78 35.24 -7.52
N PHE A 76 22.90 35.07 -8.50
CA PHE A 76 22.25 36.19 -9.18
C PHE A 76 21.17 36.81 -8.27
N LYS A 77 20.84 38.08 -8.52
CA LYS A 77 19.69 38.73 -7.87
C LYS A 77 18.39 38.11 -8.41
N GLY A 78 17.33 38.13 -7.61
CA GLY A 78 16.13 37.32 -7.84
C GLY A 78 15.60 37.32 -9.29
N GLU A 79 15.41 38.50 -9.90
CA GLU A 79 14.88 38.60 -11.28
C GLU A 79 15.84 38.00 -12.31
N ASP A 80 17.14 38.28 -12.17
CA ASP A 80 18.19 37.74 -13.04
C ASP A 80 18.30 36.22 -12.89
N ALA A 81 18.23 35.72 -11.66
CA ALA A 81 18.25 34.28 -11.37
C ALA A 81 17.05 33.58 -12.03
N LEU A 82 15.85 34.12 -11.85
CA LEU A 82 14.63 33.56 -12.42
C LEU A 82 14.68 33.54 -13.95
N LYS A 83 15.09 34.65 -14.56
CA LYS A 83 15.25 34.76 -16.01
C LYS A 83 16.29 33.77 -16.53
N HIS A 84 17.44 33.66 -15.86
CA HIS A 84 18.51 32.74 -16.26
C HIS A 84 18.07 31.28 -16.16
N VAL A 85 17.42 30.88 -15.06
CA VAL A 85 16.92 29.51 -14.91
C VAL A 85 15.90 29.19 -16.00
N ARG A 86 14.92 30.06 -16.22
CA ARG A 86 13.85 29.85 -17.21
C ARG A 86 14.36 29.85 -18.65
N ASP A 87 15.25 30.76 -19.00
CA ASP A 87 15.61 31.06 -20.39
C ASP A 87 16.92 30.40 -20.84
N GLN A 88 17.79 29.97 -19.92
CA GLN A 88 19.10 29.35 -20.22
C GLN A 88 19.23 27.94 -19.64
N VAL A 89 18.97 27.76 -18.34
CA VAL A 89 19.17 26.46 -17.66
C VAL A 89 18.13 25.43 -18.09
N PHE A 90 16.84 25.81 -18.02
CA PHE A 90 15.74 24.90 -18.25
C PHE A 90 15.66 24.40 -19.71
N PRO A 91 15.90 25.22 -20.75
CA PRO A 91 15.99 24.74 -22.12
C PRO A 91 17.02 23.62 -22.31
N VAL A 92 18.19 23.72 -21.69
CA VAL A 92 19.21 22.66 -21.76
C VAL A 92 18.76 21.42 -21.01
N LEU A 93 18.13 21.58 -19.84
CA LEU A 93 17.58 20.46 -19.06
C LEU A 93 16.57 19.63 -19.88
N ARG A 94 15.80 20.26 -20.78
CA ARG A 94 14.85 19.55 -21.67
C ARG A 94 15.53 18.66 -22.71
N GLU A 95 16.77 18.98 -23.06
CA GLU A 95 17.58 18.23 -24.04
C GLU A 95 18.56 17.24 -23.39
N MET A 96 18.69 17.27 -22.06
CA MET A 96 19.54 16.37 -21.29
C MET A 96 19.04 14.91 -21.34
N GLY A 97 20.00 13.99 -21.44
CA GLY A 97 19.77 12.54 -21.50
C GLY A 97 20.36 11.92 -22.76
N GLU A 98 20.64 10.61 -22.70
CA GLU A 98 21.08 9.86 -23.86
C GLU A 98 19.99 9.81 -24.93
N GLU A 99 20.40 9.80 -26.20
CA GLU A 99 19.48 9.67 -27.32
C GLU A 99 18.73 8.33 -27.23
N GLY A 100 17.39 8.39 -27.19
CA GLY A 100 16.53 7.21 -26.98
C GLY A 100 16.21 6.91 -25.51
N SER A 101 16.76 7.63 -24.54
CA SER A 101 16.35 7.49 -23.13
C SER A 101 14.93 8.04 -22.92
N SER A 102 14.14 7.34 -22.10
CA SER A 102 12.78 7.77 -21.78
C SER A 102 12.74 9.10 -21.03
N PHE A 103 13.73 9.35 -20.17
CA PHE A 103 13.87 10.62 -19.45
C PHE A 103 13.90 11.83 -20.39
N LYS A 104 14.74 11.77 -21.44
CA LYS A 104 14.83 12.85 -22.44
C LYS A 104 13.49 13.09 -23.14
N GLN A 105 12.75 12.02 -23.45
CA GLN A 105 11.44 12.13 -24.11
C GLN A 105 10.44 12.95 -23.29
N TYR A 106 10.37 12.75 -21.97
CA TYR A 106 9.39 13.45 -21.11
C TYR A 106 9.81 14.87 -20.78
N MET A 107 11.10 15.14 -20.73
CA MET A 107 11.64 16.45 -20.41
C MET A 107 11.44 17.46 -21.57
N ARG A 108 11.29 17.02 -22.83
CA ARG A 108 11.07 17.92 -23.99
C ARG A 108 9.94 18.94 -23.81
N ASN A 109 8.84 18.52 -23.21
CA ASN A 109 7.66 19.37 -22.96
C ASN A 109 7.57 19.82 -21.49
N ALA A 110 8.67 19.75 -20.74
CA ALA A 110 8.68 20.26 -19.37
C ALA A 110 8.53 21.78 -19.39
N GLU A 111 7.88 22.33 -18.37
CA GLU A 111 7.72 23.77 -18.19
C GLU A 111 8.23 24.19 -16.82
N PHE A 112 8.92 25.33 -16.79
CA PHE A 112 9.32 25.96 -15.55
C PHE A 112 8.22 26.93 -15.10
N LYS A 113 7.55 26.62 -13.99
CA LYS A 113 6.30 27.28 -13.56
C LYS A 113 6.48 28.26 -12.39
N ILE A 114 7.64 28.28 -11.74
CA ILE A 114 7.93 29.26 -10.68
C ILE A 114 8.01 30.65 -11.32
N SER A 115 7.13 31.56 -10.91
CA SER A 115 7.02 32.90 -11.51
C SER A 115 7.52 34.03 -10.61
N LYS A 116 7.65 33.78 -9.30
CA LYS A 116 8.08 34.78 -8.31
C LYS A 116 9.58 34.63 -8.00
N PRO A 117 10.41 35.66 -8.25
CA PRO A 117 11.84 35.66 -7.94
C PRO A 117 12.18 35.25 -6.50
N GLY A 118 11.47 35.83 -5.52
CA GLY A 118 11.70 35.54 -4.10
C GLY A 118 11.46 34.08 -3.75
N THR A 119 10.42 33.47 -4.32
CA THR A 119 10.11 32.05 -4.12
C THR A 119 11.23 31.15 -4.64
N LEU A 120 11.77 31.44 -5.83
CA LEU A 120 12.89 30.65 -6.38
C LEU A 120 14.10 30.70 -5.43
N ILE A 121 14.50 31.89 -5.00
CA ILE A 121 15.66 32.06 -4.11
C ILE A 121 15.43 31.35 -2.76
N GLU A 122 14.27 31.53 -2.13
CA GLU A 122 13.93 30.87 -0.87
C GLU A 122 13.99 29.34 -0.98
N VAL A 123 13.39 28.78 -2.04
CA VAL A 123 13.39 27.32 -2.28
C VAL A 123 14.81 26.82 -2.54
N CYS A 124 15.62 27.54 -3.34
CA CYS A 124 17.00 27.17 -3.57
C CYS A 124 17.83 27.17 -2.28
N ASN A 125 17.67 28.18 -1.43
CA ASN A 125 18.36 28.23 -0.13
C ASN A 125 17.99 27.05 0.76
N LEU A 126 16.69 26.73 0.86
CA LEU A 126 16.21 25.57 1.61
C LEU A 126 16.81 24.27 1.06
N ILE A 127 16.87 24.09 -0.26
CA ILE A 127 17.51 22.93 -0.90
C ILE A 127 19.00 22.83 -0.58
N ASP A 128 19.74 23.94 -0.65
CA ASP A 128 21.17 23.96 -0.30
C ASP A 128 21.40 23.59 1.18
N GLU A 129 20.55 24.09 2.08
CA GLU A 129 20.61 23.78 3.50
C GLU A 129 20.29 22.32 3.84
N MET A 130 19.56 21.60 2.98
CA MET A 130 19.28 20.18 3.17
C MET A 130 20.51 19.30 2.91
N LYS A 131 21.54 19.84 2.21
CA LYS A 131 22.79 19.14 1.90
C LYS A 131 22.55 17.73 1.34
N ILE A 132 21.59 17.61 0.43
CA ILE A 132 21.01 16.32 0.00
C ILE A 132 22.08 15.37 -0.56
N SER A 133 23.04 15.89 -1.33
CA SER A 133 24.12 15.09 -1.92
C SER A 133 25.19 14.62 -0.91
N GLU A 134 25.22 15.19 0.30
CA GLU A 134 26.04 14.72 1.42
C GLU A 134 25.32 13.61 2.21
N GLN A 135 24.00 13.50 2.05
CA GLN A 135 23.21 12.42 2.65
C GLN A 135 23.42 11.12 1.87
N ASN A 136 23.23 9.98 2.55
CA ASN A 136 23.22 8.69 1.88
C ASN A 136 22.02 8.57 0.91
N GLN A 137 22.12 7.65 -0.04
CA GLN A 137 21.10 7.47 -1.08
C GLN A 137 19.72 7.16 -0.52
N ASP A 138 19.65 6.42 0.58
CA ASP A 138 18.41 6.05 1.26
C ASP A 138 17.67 7.28 1.80
N VAL A 139 18.39 8.20 2.45
CA VAL A 139 17.83 9.48 2.94
C VAL A 139 17.34 10.35 1.77
N GLN A 140 18.05 10.36 0.64
CA GLN A 140 17.60 11.09 -0.56
C GLN A 140 16.28 10.53 -1.10
N GLY A 141 16.19 9.20 -1.19
CA GLY A 141 14.99 8.49 -1.60
C GLY A 141 13.81 8.73 -0.66
N ASP A 142 14.04 8.56 0.65
CA ASP A 142 13.06 8.79 1.70
C ASP A 142 12.53 10.23 1.75
N LEU A 143 13.38 11.21 1.46
CA LEU A 143 13.01 12.62 1.31
C LEU A 143 12.05 12.82 0.15
N TYR A 144 12.37 12.24 -1.02
CA TYR A 144 11.50 12.33 -2.17
C TYR A 144 10.16 11.62 -1.94
N GLU A 145 10.19 10.47 -1.28
CA GLU A 145 8.98 9.73 -0.92
C GLU A 145 8.09 10.47 0.08
N TYR A 146 8.71 11.21 1.01
CA TYR A 146 8.01 12.13 1.89
C TYR A 146 7.37 13.29 1.12
N LEU A 147 8.08 13.89 0.16
CA LEU A 147 7.51 14.91 -0.72
C LEU A 147 6.29 14.36 -1.49
N LEU A 148 6.40 13.16 -2.06
CA LEU A 148 5.27 12.50 -2.74
C LEU A 148 4.09 12.23 -1.80
N SER A 149 4.32 12.08 -0.50
CA SER A 149 3.26 11.99 0.51
C SER A 149 2.49 13.28 0.74
N LYS A 150 2.90 14.40 0.14
CA LYS A 150 2.09 15.62 0.14
C LYS A 150 1.03 15.62 -0.97
N LEU A 151 1.23 14.89 -2.07
CA LEU A 151 0.15 14.63 -3.06
C LEU A 151 -1.04 13.95 -2.41
N SER A 152 -0.73 13.07 -1.46
CA SER A 152 -1.68 12.25 -0.75
C SER A 152 -2.78 13.04 -0.03
N VAL A 153 -2.50 14.28 0.39
CA VAL A 153 -3.44 15.15 1.11
C VAL A 153 -4.38 15.89 0.14
N ALA A 154 -4.01 16.01 -1.14
CA ALA A 154 -4.68 16.93 -2.05
C ALA A 154 -5.88 16.36 -2.82
N GLY A 155 -6.17 15.05 -2.69
CA GLY A 155 -7.47 14.41 -2.95
C GLY A 155 -8.20 14.64 -4.29
N ARG A 156 -7.63 15.34 -5.27
CA ARG A 156 -8.41 15.93 -6.38
C ARG A 156 -8.34 15.23 -7.74
N ASN A 157 -7.38 14.32 -7.98
CA ASN A 157 -7.10 13.87 -9.36
C ASN A 157 -7.32 12.37 -9.64
N GLY A 158 -8.01 11.61 -8.78
CA GLY A 158 -8.38 10.21 -9.08
C GLY A 158 -7.20 9.23 -9.25
N GLN A 159 -5.97 9.66 -8.95
CA GLN A 159 -4.75 8.86 -9.00
C GLN A 159 -4.60 8.15 -7.64
N PHE A 160 -4.77 6.82 -7.65
CA PHE A 160 -4.69 5.99 -6.45
C PHE A 160 -3.22 5.71 -6.12
N ARG A 161 -2.71 6.26 -5.00
CA ARG A 161 -1.38 5.88 -4.51
C ARG A 161 -1.48 4.67 -3.59
N THR A 162 -0.65 3.68 -3.82
CA THR A 162 -0.54 2.52 -2.92
C THR A 162 0.20 2.93 -1.64
N PRO A 163 -0.34 2.63 -0.45
CA PRO A 163 0.36 2.88 0.81
C PRO A 163 1.70 2.13 0.87
N ARG A 164 2.72 2.78 1.44
CA ARG A 164 4.11 2.27 1.40
C ARG A 164 4.29 0.94 2.10
N HIS A 165 3.64 0.73 3.24
CA HIS A 165 3.68 -0.53 3.98
C HIS A 165 3.03 -1.69 3.21
N ILE A 166 1.99 -1.41 2.40
CA ILE A 166 1.39 -2.40 1.50
C ILE A 166 2.33 -2.76 0.34
N ILE A 167 2.98 -1.75 -0.27
CA ILE A 167 4.01 -1.98 -1.29
C ILE A 167 5.10 -2.91 -0.74
N ARG A 168 5.64 -2.59 0.44
CA ARG A 168 6.71 -3.36 1.10
C ARG A 168 6.27 -4.79 1.39
N MET A 169 5.06 -4.97 1.94
CA MET A 169 4.49 -6.29 2.18
C MET A 169 4.45 -7.11 0.88
N MET A 170 3.93 -6.55 -0.21
CA MET A 170 3.85 -7.25 -1.51
C MET A 170 5.24 -7.61 -2.07
N VAL A 171 6.20 -6.68 -2.00
CA VAL A 171 7.58 -6.89 -2.44
C VAL A 171 8.22 -8.02 -1.63
N GLU A 172 8.10 -8.01 -0.31
CA GLU A 172 8.68 -9.02 0.57
C GLU A 172 8.03 -10.40 0.35
N MET A 173 6.72 -10.45 0.08
CA MET A 173 6.04 -11.71 -0.27
C MET A 173 6.52 -12.30 -1.60
N ILE A 174 6.80 -11.46 -2.60
CA ILE A 174 7.28 -11.90 -3.92
C ILE A 174 8.79 -12.20 -3.92
N ASP A 175 9.54 -11.51 -3.07
CA ASP A 175 10.98 -11.66 -2.87
C ASP A 175 11.76 -11.63 -4.21
N PRO A 176 11.77 -10.46 -4.90
CA PRO A 176 12.47 -10.31 -6.17
C PRO A 176 13.99 -10.52 -6.01
N LYS A 177 14.62 -11.05 -7.07
CA LYS A 177 16.04 -11.39 -7.12
C LYS A 177 16.81 -10.41 -8.01
N PRO A 178 18.12 -10.23 -7.80
CA PRO A 178 18.93 -9.29 -8.57
C PRO A 178 19.00 -9.61 -10.06
N THR A 179 18.63 -10.83 -10.47
CA THR A 179 18.59 -11.27 -11.87
C THR A 179 17.19 -11.19 -12.49
N ASP A 180 16.15 -10.86 -11.73
CA ASP A 180 14.78 -10.82 -12.24
C ASP A 180 14.54 -9.55 -13.08
N ARG A 181 13.81 -9.69 -14.19
CA ARG A 181 13.17 -8.57 -14.90
C ARG A 181 11.87 -8.21 -14.18
N ILE A 182 11.86 -7.07 -13.50
CA ILE A 182 10.76 -6.63 -12.64
C ILE A 182 10.01 -5.50 -13.34
N GLY A 183 8.68 -5.60 -13.39
CA GLY A 183 7.88 -4.58 -14.04
C GLY A 183 6.60 -4.16 -13.34
N ASP A 184 6.17 -2.94 -13.66
CA ASP A 184 4.91 -2.34 -13.26
C ASP A 184 4.24 -1.70 -14.49
N LEU A 185 3.06 -2.19 -14.85
CA LEU A 185 2.35 -1.84 -16.10
C LEU A 185 1.39 -0.65 -15.92
N ALA A 186 1.34 -0.08 -14.72
CA ALA A 186 0.57 1.11 -14.35
C ALA A 186 1.30 1.85 -13.20
N ALA A 187 2.54 2.25 -13.47
CA ALA A 187 3.54 2.50 -12.44
C ALA A 187 3.33 3.76 -11.59
N GLY A 188 2.61 4.77 -12.08
CA GLY A 188 2.45 6.05 -11.42
C GLY A 188 3.80 6.66 -11.03
N THR A 189 4.06 6.80 -9.73
CA THR A 189 5.33 7.32 -9.20
C THR A 189 6.43 6.25 -9.04
N CYS A 190 6.26 5.06 -9.65
CA CYS A 190 7.17 3.92 -9.59
C CYS A 190 7.44 3.35 -8.18
N GLY A 191 6.45 3.42 -7.28
CA GLY A 191 6.64 3.01 -5.88
C GLY A 191 7.03 1.54 -5.71
N PHE A 192 6.45 0.63 -6.50
CA PHE A 192 6.79 -0.80 -6.48
C PHE A 192 8.21 -1.06 -6.95
N LEU A 193 8.65 -0.45 -8.05
CA LEU A 193 9.99 -0.66 -8.59
C LEU A 193 11.08 -0.14 -7.64
N VAL A 194 10.86 1.02 -7.03
CA VAL A 194 11.76 1.56 -6.00
C VAL A 194 11.87 0.58 -4.83
N ASN A 195 10.74 0.09 -4.29
CA ASN A 195 10.77 -0.78 -3.13
C ASN A 195 11.31 -2.18 -3.47
N ALA A 196 11.13 -2.65 -4.70
CA ALA A 196 11.76 -3.89 -5.18
C ALA A 196 13.29 -3.75 -5.24
N TYR A 197 13.80 -2.62 -5.75
CA TYR A 197 15.23 -2.33 -5.76
C TYR A 197 15.81 -2.22 -4.34
N GLU A 198 15.14 -1.47 -3.45
CA GLU A 198 15.53 -1.36 -2.04
C GLU A 198 15.54 -2.71 -1.33
N HIS A 199 14.53 -3.56 -1.56
CA HIS A 199 14.48 -4.92 -1.00
C HIS A 199 15.68 -5.75 -1.44
N ILE A 200 16.04 -5.71 -2.73
CA ILE A 200 17.21 -6.42 -3.23
C ILE A 200 18.49 -5.85 -2.60
N LEU A 201 18.64 -4.53 -2.49
CA LEU A 201 19.79 -3.95 -1.80
C LEU A 201 19.85 -4.39 -0.33
N GLU A 202 18.74 -4.37 0.40
CA GLU A 202 18.64 -4.79 1.79
C GLU A 202 19.06 -6.26 1.95
N GLN A 203 18.51 -7.18 1.14
CA GLN A 203 18.84 -8.60 1.19
C GLN A 203 20.30 -8.90 0.84
N TYR A 204 20.96 -8.01 0.09
CA TYR A 204 22.35 -8.15 -0.34
C TYR A 204 23.28 -7.11 0.32
N THR A 205 22.85 -6.48 1.40
CA THR A 205 23.73 -5.66 2.26
C THR A 205 24.21 -6.49 3.44
N SER A 206 25.50 -6.48 3.75
CA SER A 206 26.02 -7.22 4.90
C SER A 206 25.42 -6.68 6.21
N PRO A 207 25.04 -7.55 7.18
CA PRO A 207 24.29 -7.13 8.37
C PRO A 207 24.96 -6.03 9.20
N ASP A 208 26.29 -6.01 9.24
CA ASP A 208 27.15 -5.03 9.90
C ASP A 208 27.15 -3.65 9.21
N LEU A 209 26.76 -3.59 7.93
CA LEU A 209 26.63 -2.35 7.17
C LEU A 209 25.19 -1.87 7.06
N LEU A 210 24.21 -2.72 7.39
CA LEU A 210 22.80 -2.44 7.15
C LEU A 210 22.25 -1.33 8.06
N VAL A 211 22.80 -1.18 9.27
CA VAL A 211 22.35 -0.19 10.24
C VAL A 211 23.57 0.54 10.79
N ASP A 212 23.58 1.87 10.71
CA ASP A 212 24.66 2.68 11.27
C ASP A 212 24.55 2.83 12.80
N GLU A 213 25.56 3.45 13.41
CA GLU A 213 25.60 3.72 14.86
C GLU A 213 24.41 4.56 15.36
N LYS A 214 23.70 5.25 14.46
CA LYS A 214 22.53 6.09 14.75
C LYS A 214 21.21 5.34 14.51
N GLY A 215 21.25 4.05 14.18
CA GLY A 215 20.08 3.24 13.90
C GLY A 215 19.45 3.48 12.52
N GLN A 216 20.15 4.18 11.61
CA GLN A 216 19.66 4.44 10.26
C GLN A 216 20.03 3.29 9.33
N LYS A 217 19.06 2.86 8.51
CA LYS A 217 19.32 1.85 7.48
C LYS A 217 20.25 2.41 6.41
N HIS A 218 21.20 1.59 5.97
CA HIS A 218 22.09 1.90 4.87
C HIS A 218 22.08 0.75 3.86
N LEU A 219 21.53 0.99 2.68
CA LEU A 219 21.34 -0.02 1.64
C LEU A 219 22.51 0.00 0.66
N VAL A 220 23.62 -0.62 1.04
CA VAL A 220 24.85 -0.61 0.23
C VAL A 220 24.75 -1.60 -0.93
N GLY A 221 24.18 -2.78 -0.69
CA GLY A 221 24.16 -3.91 -1.61
C GLY A 221 25.56 -4.47 -1.89
N ASP A 222 26.48 -4.42 -0.92
CA ASP A 222 27.89 -4.82 -1.06
C ASP A 222 28.07 -6.28 -1.49
N ARG A 223 27.08 -7.14 -1.22
CA ARG A 223 27.08 -8.56 -1.62
C ARG A 223 26.56 -8.80 -3.04
N LEU A 224 26.16 -7.74 -3.77
CA LEU A 224 25.79 -7.83 -5.19
C LEU A 224 27.03 -7.95 -6.07
N LYS A 225 26.97 -8.83 -7.08
CA LYS A 225 27.99 -8.86 -8.12
C LYS A 225 27.96 -7.56 -8.95
N PRO A 226 29.10 -7.12 -9.51
CA PRO A 226 29.13 -5.93 -10.36
C PRO A 226 28.14 -5.98 -11.54
N GLU A 227 27.96 -7.14 -12.14
CA GLU A 227 27.02 -7.37 -13.25
C GLU A 227 25.56 -7.26 -12.80
N GLU A 228 25.22 -7.85 -11.65
CA GLU A 228 23.90 -7.75 -11.03
C GLU A 228 23.56 -6.30 -10.68
N ARG A 229 24.52 -5.59 -10.07
CA ARG A 229 24.37 -4.16 -9.75
C ARG A 229 24.13 -3.33 -11.00
N LYS A 230 24.91 -3.56 -12.06
CA LYS A 230 24.74 -2.85 -13.33
C LYS A 230 23.35 -3.13 -13.90
N PHE A 231 22.97 -4.40 -14.00
CA PHE A 231 21.67 -4.83 -14.51
C PHE A 231 20.51 -4.17 -13.73
N LEU A 232 20.57 -4.13 -12.40
CA LEU A 232 19.56 -3.46 -11.57
C LEU A 232 19.45 -1.95 -11.83
N GLN A 233 20.58 -1.30 -12.14
CA GLN A 233 20.63 0.14 -12.38
C GLN A 233 20.22 0.55 -13.80
N THR A 234 20.16 -0.40 -14.75
CA THR A 234 19.95 -0.10 -16.18
C THR A 234 18.81 -0.86 -16.83
N ASP A 235 18.66 -2.17 -16.57
CA ASP A 235 17.85 -3.06 -17.41
C ASP A 235 16.75 -3.80 -16.67
N ALA A 236 16.95 -4.09 -15.38
CA ALA A 236 16.09 -4.96 -14.59
C ALA A 236 14.67 -4.41 -14.41
N LEU A 237 14.55 -3.09 -14.28
CA LEU A 237 13.30 -2.43 -13.89
C LEU A 237 12.63 -1.79 -15.09
N THR A 238 11.41 -2.21 -15.42
CA THR A 238 10.61 -1.66 -16.53
C THR A 238 9.26 -1.17 -16.05
N ALA A 239 8.93 0.09 -16.32
CA ALA A 239 7.63 0.69 -15.97
C ALA A 239 6.89 1.21 -17.20
N TYR A 240 5.57 1.24 -17.12
CA TYR A 240 4.71 1.90 -18.08
C TYR A 240 3.63 2.73 -17.37
N ASP A 241 3.25 3.84 -17.98
CA ASP A 241 2.12 4.67 -17.55
C ASP A 241 1.54 5.40 -18.78
N ASN A 242 0.26 5.77 -18.74
CA ASN A 242 -0.45 6.43 -19.83
C ASN A 242 -0.90 7.86 -19.47
N ASP A 243 -0.32 8.48 -18.44
CA ASP A 243 -0.51 9.89 -18.14
C ASP A 243 -0.07 10.80 -19.29
N SER A 244 -1.04 11.25 -20.08
CA SER A 244 -0.85 12.13 -21.23
C SER A 244 -0.17 13.46 -20.89
N GLY A 245 -0.26 13.91 -19.64
CA GLY A 245 0.43 15.12 -19.15
C GLY A 245 1.93 14.92 -18.93
N MET A 246 2.44 13.68 -19.00
CA MET A 246 3.82 13.27 -18.72
C MET A 246 4.31 13.58 -17.29
N THR A 247 3.49 14.17 -16.43
CA THR A 247 3.91 14.57 -15.09
C THR A 247 4.24 13.35 -14.23
N MET A 248 3.44 12.27 -14.32
CA MET A 248 3.76 11.02 -13.63
C MET A 248 5.03 10.37 -14.15
N LEU A 249 5.23 10.41 -15.47
CA LEU A 249 6.41 9.86 -16.12
C LEU A 249 7.68 10.57 -15.63
N ARG A 250 7.64 11.91 -15.49
CA ARG A 250 8.75 12.70 -14.94
C ARG A 250 9.00 12.41 -13.47
N ILE A 251 7.95 12.45 -12.65
CA ILE A 251 8.03 12.20 -11.20
C ILE A 251 8.56 10.79 -10.92
N GLY A 252 8.01 9.77 -11.58
CA GLY A 252 8.46 8.38 -11.42
C GLY A 252 9.89 8.19 -11.90
N SER A 253 10.28 8.78 -13.04
CA SER A 253 11.67 8.72 -13.53
C SER A 253 12.64 9.34 -12.55
N MET A 254 12.31 10.51 -12.00
CA MET A 254 13.12 11.18 -10.98
C MET A 254 13.17 10.38 -9.68
N ASN A 255 12.05 9.74 -9.29
CA ASN A 255 12.02 8.86 -8.14
C ASN A 255 13.03 7.72 -8.28
N LEU A 256 13.03 7.03 -9.44
CA LEU A 256 13.97 5.95 -9.74
C LEU A 256 15.42 6.45 -9.68
N MET A 257 15.72 7.60 -10.29
CA MET A 257 17.07 8.18 -10.30
C MET A 257 17.56 8.65 -8.92
N LEU A 258 16.65 9.11 -8.05
CA LEU A 258 16.98 9.49 -6.67
C LEU A 258 17.29 8.26 -5.82
N HIS A 259 16.65 7.13 -6.11
CA HIS A 259 16.98 5.83 -5.53
C HIS A 259 18.14 5.12 -6.27
N GLY A 260 18.87 5.83 -7.13
CA GLY A 260 20.14 5.39 -7.74
C GLY A 260 20.03 4.46 -8.95
N ILE A 261 18.86 4.42 -9.59
CA ILE A 261 18.66 3.76 -10.88
C ILE A 261 19.13 4.72 -11.98
N GLN A 262 20.16 4.34 -12.70
CA GLN A 262 20.89 5.24 -13.61
C GLN A 262 20.16 5.43 -14.94
N SER A 263 19.58 4.36 -15.48
CA SER A 263 18.85 4.38 -16.75
C SER A 263 17.42 3.86 -16.54
N PRO A 264 16.51 4.70 -16.00
CA PRO A 264 15.13 4.28 -15.77
C PRO A 264 14.42 3.89 -17.07
N ARG A 265 13.95 2.65 -17.18
CA ARG A 265 13.12 2.20 -18.32
C ARG A 265 11.64 2.42 -18.04
N PHE A 266 11.24 3.69 -17.93
CA PHE A 266 9.85 4.09 -17.70
C PHE A 266 9.25 4.65 -19.00
N PHE A 267 8.21 4.02 -19.56
CA PHE A 267 7.67 4.33 -20.89
C PHE A 267 6.24 4.91 -20.87
N TYR A 268 6.01 6.00 -21.59
CA TYR A 268 4.65 6.50 -21.89
C TYR A 268 3.97 5.55 -22.88
N LYS A 269 3.02 4.77 -22.40
CA LYS A 269 2.32 3.77 -23.20
C LYS A 269 1.02 3.35 -22.53
N ASP A 270 -0.06 3.32 -23.31
CA ASP A 270 -1.24 2.59 -22.90
C ASP A 270 -1.00 1.08 -23.06
N THR A 271 -0.80 0.39 -21.95
CA THR A 271 -0.47 -1.05 -21.90
C THR A 271 -1.65 -1.95 -22.23
N LEU A 272 -2.88 -1.43 -22.25
CA LEU A 272 -4.07 -2.15 -22.66
C LEU A 272 -4.41 -1.94 -24.14
N SER A 273 -3.77 -0.97 -24.80
CA SER A 273 -4.01 -0.65 -26.20
C SER A 273 -3.44 -1.69 -27.19
N LYS A 274 -3.96 -1.68 -28.44
CA LYS A 274 -3.44 -2.45 -29.59
C LYS A 274 -1.98 -2.18 -29.90
N SER A 275 -1.46 -1.03 -29.46
CA SER A 275 -0.09 -0.64 -29.75
C SER A 275 0.93 -1.31 -28.81
N PHE A 276 0.48 -1.95 -27.73
CA PHE A 276 1.35 -2.62 -26.76
C PHE A 276 1.50 -4.11 -27.06
N ASN A 277 2.65 -4.51 -27.61
CA ASN A 277 2.88 -5.86 -28.15
C ASN A 277 3.84 -6.70 -27.30
N ASP A 278 4.25 -6.22 -26.13
CA ASP A 278 5.21 -6.95 -25.30
C ASP A 278 4.56 -8.22 -24.72
N GLU A 279 5.30 -9.32 -24.81
CA GLU A 279 4.94 -10.63 -24.26
C GLU A 279 6.19 -11.32 -23.70
N LYS A 280 6.05 -12.06 -22.59
CA LYS A 280 7.14 -12.82 -21.94
C LYS A 280 8.40 -11.99 -21.67
N THR A 281 8.22 -10.72 -21.33
CA THR A 281 9.29 -9.75 -21.10
C THR A 281 9.69 -9.64 -19.63
N LEU A 282 8.89 -10.16 -18.70
CA LEU A 282 9.06 -9.95 -17.25
C LEU A 282 9.07 -11.27 -16.46
N ASP A 283 9.93 -11.34 -15.44
CA ASP A 283 9.98 -12.45 -14.49
C ASP A 283 9.13 -12.15 -13.24
N VAL A 284 9.00 -10.86 -12.90
CA VAL A 284 8.24 -10.37 -11.76
C VAL A 284 7.34 -9.21 -12.17
N VAL A 285 6.06 -9.26 -11.79
CA VAL A 285 5.14 -8.11 -11.87
C VAL A 285 4.63 -7.71 -10.50
N LEU A 286 4.84 -6.45 -10.12
CA LEU A 286 4.37 -5.86 -8.87
C LEU A 286 3.60 -4.60 -9.22
N MET A 287 2.27 -4.60 -9.05
CA MET A 287 1.48 -3.45 -9.49
C MET A 287 0.15 -3.27 -8.74
N ASN A 288 -0.33 -2.02 -8.79
CA ASN A 288 -1.67 -1.63 -8.38
C ASN A 288 -2.40 -0.97 -9.58
N PRO A 289 -3.09 -1.75 -10.43
CA PRO A 289 -3.81 -1.21 -11.57
C PRO A 289 -4.99 -0.31 -11.14
N PRO A 290 -5.42 0.64 -11.99
CA PRO A 290 -6.63 1.43 -11.76
C PRO A 290 -7.87 0.56 -11.49
N PHE A 291 -8.61 0.84 -10.41
CA PHE A 291 -9.71 -0.01 -9.93
C PHE A 291 -11.00 0.04 -10.76
N LYS A 292 -11.23 1.13 -11.52
CA LYS A 292 -12.44 1.32 -12.31
C LYS A 292 -12.13 2.05 -13.61
N GLY A 293 -12.61 1.49 -14.70
CA GLY A 293 -12.50 2.06 -16.04
C GLY A 293 -13.18 1.16 -17.05
N LYS A 294 -13.60 1.75 -18.17
CA LYS A 294 -13.98 0.99 -19.36
C LYS A 294 -13.17 1.55 -20.52
N MET A 295 -12.45 0.66 -21.20
CA MET A 295 -11.73 0.98 -22.43
C MET A 295 -12.70 0.97 -23.61
N ASP A 296 -12.41 1.78 -24.63
CA ASP A 296 -13.06 1.63 -25.93
C ASP A 296 -12.58 0.33 -26.58
N GLU A 297 -13.52 -0.50 -27.02
CA GLU A 297 -13.25 -1.79 -27.67
C GLU A 297 -12.39 -1.63 -28.93
N SER A 298 -12.49 -0.47 -29.60
CA SER A 298 -11.68 -0.16 -30.77
C SER A 298 -10.18 -0.01 -30.46
N ASP A 299 -9.82 0.28 -29.22
CA ASP A 299 -8.42 0.51 -28.80
C ASP A 299 -7.84 -0.66 -28.00
N ILE A 300 -8.69 -1.52 -27.42
CA ILE A 300 -8.24 -2.71 -26.65
C ILE A 300 -7.39 -3.65 -27.54
N ASN A 301 -6.28 -4.13 -26.97
CA ASN A 301 -5.40 -5.07 -27.65
C ASN A 301 -6.14 -6.34 -28.10
N THR A 302 -5.88 -6.76 -29.33
CA THR A 302 -6.55 -7.90 -29.98
C THR A 302 -6.18 -9.25 -29.36
N SER A 303 -5.11 -9.33 -28.56
CA SER A 303 -4.76 -10.54 -27.81
C SER A 303 -5.69 -10.80 -26.63
N PHE A 304 -6.47 -9.81 -26.19
CA PHE A 304 -7.39 -9.95 -25.07
C PHE A 304 -8.75 -10.54 -25.51
N PRO A 305 -9.51 -11.19 -24.62
CA PRO A 305 -10.81 -11.72 -25.00
C PRO A 305 -11.78 -10.60 -25.41
N ALA A 306 -12.34 -10.70 -26.62
CA ALA A 306 -13.10 -9.63 -27.30
C ALA A 306 -14.22 -8.97 -26.48
N LYS A 307 -14.85 -9.69 -25.54
CA LYS A 307 -16.00 -9.18 -24.74
C LYS A 307 -15.59 -8.52 -23.41
N VAL A 308 -14.31 -8.45 -23.10
CA VAL A 308 -13.81 -7.91 -21.84
C VAL A 308 -13.44 -6.45 -22.03
N LYS A 309 -14.17 -5.54 -21.37
CA LYS A 309 -13.93 -4.07 -21.45
C LYS A 309 -13.52 -3.44 -20.12
N LYS A 310 -13.63 -4.22 -19.06
CA LYS A 310 -13.34 -3.81 -17.68
C LYS A 310 -11.84 -3.78 -17.47
N THR A 311 -11.30 -2.60 -17.19
CA THR A 311 -9.87 -2.35 -17.03
C THR A 311 -9.25 -3.29 -15.99
N GLU A 312 -9.93 -3.54 -14.87
CA GLU A 312 -9.47 -4.44 -13.81
C GLU A 312 -9.27 -5.90 -14.26
N LEU A 313 -10.03 -6.36 -15.26
CA LEU A 313 -9.88 -7.72 -15.82
C LEU A 313 -8.85 -7.74 -16.95
N LEU A 314 -8.79 -6.68 -17.76
CA LEU A 314 -7.83 -6.54 -18.84
C LEU A 314 -6.39 -6.54 -18.31
N PHE A 315 -6.13 -5.90 -17.18
CA PHE A 315 -4.81 -5.94 -16.53
C PHE A 315 -4.39 -7.35 -16.12
N LEU A 316 -5.31 -8.20 -15.64
CA LEU A 316 -4.96 -9.59 -15.32
C LEU A 316 -4.59 -10.41 -16.56
N HIS A 317 -5.30 -10.20 -17.67
CA HIS A 317 -4.92 -10.79 -18.95
C HIS A 317 -3.56 -10.28 -19.44
N LEU A 318 -3.30 -8.99 -19.28
CA LEU A 318 -2.02 -8.37 -19.62
C LEU A 318 -0.87 -8.95 -18.80
N ILE A 319 -1.02 -9.07 -17.48
CA ILE A 319 -0.01 -9.65 -16.58
C ILE A 319 0.35 -11.07 -17.04
N LEU A 320 -0.66 -11.91 -17.30
CA LEU A 320 -0.45 -13.26 -17.81
C LEU A 320 0.26 -13.29 -19.18
N ARG A 321 0.13 -12.24 -20.00
CA ARG A 321 0.78 -12.13 -21.30
C ARG A 321 2.25 -11.73 -21.18
N VAL A 322 2.57 -10.75 -20.32
CA VAL A 322 3.93 -10.20 -20.18
C VAL A 322 4.85 -11.05 -19.30
N LEU A 323 4.30 -11.82 -18.35
CA LEU A 323 5.12 -12.72 -17.52
C LEU A 323 5.74 -13.82 -18.37
N ASP A 324 7.00 -14.19 -18.15
CA ASP A 324 7.56 -15.41 -18.72
C ASP A 324 7.00 -16.66 -18.02
N MET A 325 7.23 -17.86 -18.58
CA MET A 325 6.87 -19.11 -17.90
C MET A 325 7.62 -19.24 -16.58
N GLY A 326 6.89 -19.46 -15.47
CA GLY A 326 7.46 -19.43 -14.13
C GLY A 326 7.60 -18.02 -13.53
N GLY A 327 7.30 -16.97 -14.30
CA GLY A 327 7.22 -15.60 -13.80
C GLY A 327 6.11 -15.43 -12.77
N ARG A 328 6.33 -14.58 -11.77
CA ARG A 328 5.47 -14.40 -10.60
C ARG A 328 4.91 -12.98 -10.50
N CYS A 329 3.72 -12.84 -9.94
CA CYS A 329 3.09 -11.53 -9.76
C CYS A 329 2.44 -11.41 -8.39
N ALA A 330 2.49 -10.21 -7.82
CA ALA A 330 1.52 -9.74 -6.84
C ALA A 330 0.80 -8.50 -7.39
N VAL A 331 -0.52 -8.58 -7.50
CA VAL A 331 -1.36 -7.52 -8.06
C VAL A 331 -2.52 -7.20 -7.12
N ILE A 332 -2.74 -5.90 -6.88
CA ILE A 332 -3.92 -5.44 -6.14
C ILE A 332 -5.12 -5.40 -7.08
N VAL A 333 -6.24 -5.96 -6.64
CA VAL A 333 -7.50 -5.97 -7.36
C VAL A 333 -8.65 -5.53 -6.47
N PRO A 334 -9.70 -4.88 -7.01
CA PRO A 334 -10.92 -4.66 -6.24
C PRO A 334 -11.65 -5.99 -5.99
N ASP A 335 -12.38 -6.06 -4.88
CA ASP A 335 -13.19 -7.21 -4.46
C ASP A 335 -14.08 -7.81 -5.56
N GLY A 336 -14.59 -6.97 -6.47
CA GLY A 336 -15.37 -7.42 -7.61
C GLY A 336 -14.65 -8.44 -8.50
N VAL A 337 -13.31 -8.42 -8.55
CA VAL A 337 -12.51 -9.44 -9.24
C VAL A 337 -12.64 -10.80 -8.57
N LEU A 338 -12.75 -10.86 -7.24
CA LEU A 338 -12.78 -12.10 -6.45
C LEU A 338 -14.10 -12.86 -6.60
N PHE A 339 -15.24 -12.16 -6.60
CA PHE A 339 -16.57 -12.80 -6.59
C PHE A 339 -17.49 -12.38 -7.75
N GLY A 340 -17.04 -11.49 -8.63
CA GLY A 340 -17.85 -10.98 -9.75
C GLY A 340 -18.50 -12.12 -10.55
N SER A 341 -19.81 -11.99 -10.80
CA SER A 341 -20.64 -13.09 -11.31
C SER A 341 -20.70 -13.19 -12.83
N SER A 342 -20.30 -12.13 -13.56
CA SER A 342 -20.29 -12.12 -15.02
C SER A 342 -19.32 -13.19 -15.58
N ASN A 343 -19.58 -13.65 -16.80
CA ASN A 343 -18.72 -14.63 -17.47
C ASN A 343 -17.25 -14.19 -17.56
N ALA A 344 -16.97 -12.90 -17.82
CA ALA A 344 -15.61 -12.38 -17.88
C ALA A 344 -14.84 -12.54 -16.56
N HIS A 345 -15.47 -12.18 -15.43
CA HIS A 345 -14.89 -12.32 -14.09
C HIS A 345 -14.63 -13.79 -13.73
N LYS A 346 -15.59 -14.68 -14.01
CA LYS A 346 -15.39 -16.12 -13.77
C LYS A 346 -14.29 -16.70 -14.65
N ALA A 347 -14.26 -16.34 -15.94
CA ALA A 347 -13.30 -16.85 -16.91
C ALA A 347 -11.86 -16.47 -16.56
N ILE A 348 -11.60 -15.24 -16.09
CA ILE A 348 -10.23 -14.87 -15.68
C ILE A 348 -9.80 -15.60 -14.40
N ARG A 349 -10.69 -15.77 -13.40
CA ARG A 349 -10.37 -16.56 -12.20
C ARG A 349 -10.12 -18.02 -12.53
N GLU A 350 -10.98 -18.60 -13.37
CA GLU A 350 -10.82 -19.96 -13.90
C GLU A 350 -9.48 -20.09 -14.64
N LYS A 351 -9.13 -19.16 -15.52
CA LYS A 351 -7.84 -19.16 -16.22
C LYS A 351 -6.63 -19.12 -15.28
N ILE A 352 -6.70 -18.30 -14.23
CA ILE A 352 -5.62 -18.22 -13.23
C ILE A 352 -5.50 -19.53 -12.43
N ILE A 353 -6.59 -20.23 -12.15
CA ILE A 353 -6.59 -21.44 -11.30
C ILE A 353 -6.35 -22.73 -12.12
N GLU A 354 -6.88 -22.80 -13.34
CA GLU A 354 -6.85 -24.00 -14.17
C GLU A 354 -5.61 -24.05 -15.07
N GLU A 355 -5.10 -22.90 -15.53
CA GLU A 355 -3.95 -22.84 -16.44
C GLU A 355 -2.67 -22.29 -15.79
N ASN A 356 -2.76 -21.80 -14.55
CA ASN A 356 -1.66 -21.18 -13.83
C ASN A 356 -1.68 -21.62 -12.34
N ARG A 357 -0.69 -21.18 -11.57
CA ARG A 357 -0.62 -21.44 -10.13
C ARG A 357 -1.00 -20.18 -9.34
N LEU A 358 -2.18 -20.18 -8.71
CA LEU A 358 -2.57 -19.17 -7.74
C LEU A 358 -1.98 -19.54 -6.37
N ASP A 359 -0.93 -18.82 -5.98
CA ASP A 359 -0.16 -19.09 -4.76
C ASP A 359 -0.88 -18.57 -3.50
N GLY A 360 -1.57 -17.43 -3.61
CA GLY A 360 -2.37 -16.92 -2.50
C GLY A 360 -3.22 -15.69 -2.78
N VAL A 361 -4.13 -15.41 -1.84
CA VAL A 361 -5.05 -14.28 -1.82
C VAL A 361 -4.98 -13.60 -0.46
N VAL A 362 -4.60 -12.32 -0.42
CA VAL A 362 -4.64 -11.51 0.81
C VAL A 362 -5.78 -10.52 0.69
N SER A 363 -6.89 -10.76 1.39
CA SER A 363 -8.00 -9.81 1.48
C SER A 363 -7.60 -8.63 2.36
N MET A 364 -7.92 -7.41 1.94
CA MET A 364 -7.60 -6.18 2.64
C MET A 364 -8.89 -5.38 2.95
N PRO A 365 -9.03 -4.81 4.15
CA PRO A 365 -10.26 -4.20 4.61
C PRO A 365 -10.53 -2.87 3.88
N SER A 366 -11.81 -2.48 3.84
CA SER A 366 -12.19 -1.16 3.34
C SER A 366 -11.54 -0.08 4.21
N GLY A 367 -10.73 0.79 3.60
CA GLY A 367 -10.03 1.86 4.33
C GLY A 367 -8.52 1.88 4.10
N VAL A 368 -7.91 0.77 3.66
CA VAL A 368 -6.48 0.71 3.33
C VAL A 368 -6.06 1.75 2.29
N PHE A 369 -6.96 2.12 1.38
CA PHE A 369 -6.71 3.13 0.34
C PHE A 369 -7.40 4.48 0.61
N LYS A 370 -7.98 4.70 1.80
CA LYS A 370 -8.50 6.02 2.14
C LYS A 370 -7.38 7.05 2.32
N PRO A 371 -7.63 8.33 1.99
CA PRO A 371 -8.92 8.88 1.52
C PRO A 371 -9.19 8.69 0.01
N TYR A 372 -8.32 8.04 -0.76
CA TYR A 372 -8.49 7.90 -2.23
C TYR A 372 -9.62 6.97 -2.62
N ALA A 373 -9.72 5.83 -1.95
CA ALA A 373 -10.71 4.80 -2.23
C ALA A 373 -11.23 4.15 -0.95
N GLY A 374 -12.55 4.10 -0.81
CA GLY A 374 -13.23 3.38 0.27
C GLY A 374 -13.59 1.93 -0.08
N VAL A 375 -13.14 1.41 -1.22
CA VAL A 375 -13.43 0.02 -1.63
C VAL A 375 -12.51 -0.96 -0.93
N SER A 376 -13.05 -2.13 -0.58
CA SER A 376 -12.24 -3.30 -0.21
C SER A 376 -11.50 -3.83 -1.44
N THR A 377 -10.33 -4.41 -1.18
CA THR A 377 -9.38 -4.86 -2.21
C THR A 377 -8.71 -6.14 -1.74
N ALA A 378 -8.06 -6.85 -2.66
CA ALA A 378 -7.20 -7.97 -2.31
C ALA A 378 -5.94 -7.97 -3.15
N ILE A 379 -4.91 -8.66 -2.66
CA ILE A 379 -3.71 -8.98 -3.42
C ILE A 379 -3.85 -10.40 -3.95
N LEU A 380 -3.77 -10.56 -5.26
CA LEU A 380 -3.61 -11.86 -5.90
C LEU A 380 -2.13 -12.13 -6.12
N ILE A 381 -1.66 -13.29 -5.66
CA ILE A 381 -0.29 -13.74 -5.84
C ILE A 381 -0.32 -15.01 -6.70
N PHE A 382 0.21 -14.94 -7.91
CA PHE A 382 0.19 -16.08 -8.82
C PHE A 382 1.44 -16.16 -9.71
N THR A 383 1.69 -17.36 -10.21
CA THR A 383 2.80 -17.71 -11.09
C THR A 383 2.24 -18.12 -12.46
N ARG A 384 2.82 -17.63 -13.57
CA ARG A 384 2.43 -18.04 -14.92
C ARG A 384 2.83 -19.50 -15.17
N GLY A 385 1.87 -20.32 -15.58
CA GLY A 385 2.00 -21.77 -15.68
C GLY A 385 1.97 -22.47 -14.31
N GLY A 386 2.37 -23.75 -14.29
CA GLY A 386 2.24 -24.59 -13.10
C GLY A 386 0.79 -25.02 -12.82
N THR A 387 0.59 -25.71 -11.69
CA THR A 387 -0.73 -26.22 -11.27
C THR A 387 -1.13 -25.60 -9.94
N THR A 388 -2.39 -25.17 -9.84
CA THR A 388 -3.01 -24.82 -8.57
C THR A 388 -3.60 -26.08 -7.93
N ASP A 389 -3.11 -26.49 -6.76
CA ASP A 389 -3.70 -27.58 -5.97
C ASP A 389 -4.53 -27.02 -4.81
N ARG A 390 -3.91 -26.13 -4.04
CA ARG A 390 -4.52 -25.39 -2.93
C ARG A 390 -4.04 -23.94 -2.95
N ILE A 391 -4.87 -23.04 -2.44
CA ILE A 391 -4.64 -21.60 -2.44
C ILE A 391 -4.53 -21.14 -0.99
N TRP A 392 -3.50 -20.38 -0.68
CA TRP A 392 -3.33 -19.79 0.65
C TRP A 392 -4.14 -18.51 0.77
N PHE A 393 -4.96 -18.38 1.79
CA PHE A 393 -5.72 -17.18 2.08
C PHE A 393 -5.21 -16.50 3.33
N TYR A 394 -5.25 -15.17 3.33
CA TYR A 394 -5.13 -14.35 4.52
C TYR A 394 -6.19 -13.25 4.53
N ASP A 395 -6.99 -13.19 5.59
CA ASP A 395 -8.04 -12.19 5.78
C ASP A 395 -7.54 -11.07 6.70
N MET A 396 -6.94 -10.03 6.10
CA MET A 396 -6.36 -8.91 6.83
C MET A 396 -7.46 -8.03 7.41
N ASP A 397 -7.33 -7.69 8.68
CA ASP A 397 -8.30 -6.87 9.41
C ASP A 397 -7.81 -5.43 9.57
N HIS A 398 -6.50 -5.25 9.80
CA HIS A 398 -5.88 -3.93 9.93
C HIS A 398 -4.46 -3.89 9.35
N ASP A 399 -4.07 -2.75 8.79
CA ASP A 399 -2.77 -2.54 8.14
C ASP A 399 -1.79 -1.67 8.95
N GLY A 400 -2.06 -1.46 10.26
CA GLY A 400 -1.28 -0.59 11.13
C GLY A 400 -1.71 0.87 11.12
N PHE A 401 -2.87 1.19 10.53
CA PHE A 401 -3.46 2.52 10.52
C PHE A 401 -4.98 2.45 10.74
N SER A 402 -5.57 3.54 11.24
CA SER A 402 -7.03 3.71 11.25
C SER A 402 -7.58 3.56 9.84
N LEU A 403 -8.76 2.93 9.71
CA LEU A 403 -9.44 2.69 8.43
C LEU A 403 -10.41 3.84 8.05
N ASP A 404 -10.12 5.04 8.57
CA ASP A 404 -10.83 6.29 8.30
C ASP A 404 -10.03 7.19 7.34
N ASP A 405 -10.57 8.35 6.99
CA ASP A 405 -9.90 9.27 6.05
C ASP A 405 -8.63 9.92 6.63
N LYS A 406 -8.46 9.88 7.96
CA LYS A 406 -7.30 10.48 8.63
C LYS A 406 -6.09 9.55 8.59
N ARG A 407 -6.28 8.22 8.51
CA ARG A 407 -5.21 7.22 8.46
C ARG A 407 -4.15 7.46 9.54
N GLN A 408 -4.57 7.57 10.80
CA GLN A 408 -3.66 7.72 11.92
C GLN A 408 -2.95 6.39 12.21
N PRO A 409 -1.63 6.39 12.52
CA PRO A 409 -0.93 5.16 12.87
C PRO A 409 -1.56 4.45 14.07
N THR A 410 -1.76 3.15 13.95
CA THR A 410 -2.24 2.23 15.00
C THR A 410 -1.36 0.97 15.05
N PRO A 411 -0.11 1.06 15.54
CA PRO A 411 0.87 -0.03 15.49
C PRO A 411 0.38 -1.38 16.07
N GLU A 412 -0.50 -1.32 17.05
CA GLU A 412 -1.10 -2.43 17.79
C GLU A 412 -2.15 -3.16 16.96
N GLN A 413 -2.69 -2.50 15.93
CA GLN A 413 -3.63 -3.05 14.96
C GLN A 413 -2.91 -3.22 13.61
N ASN A 414 -1.92 -4.11 13.56
CA ASN A 414 -1.13 -4.33 12.36
C ASN A 414 -0.94 -5.82 12.07
N ASP A 415 -1.58 -6.29 11.01
CA ASP A 415 -1.53 -7.69 10.62
C ASP A 415 -0.34 -8.02 9.71
N ILE A 416 0.29 -7.02 9.09
CA ILE A 416 1.36 -7.21 8.10
C ILE A 416 2.51 -8.09 8.63
N PRO A 417 3.00 -7.91 9.88
CA PRO A 417 4.01 -8.81 10.42
C PRO A 417 3.55 -10.28 10.48
N ASP A 418 2.28 -10.55 10.82
CA ASP A 418 1.75 -11.93 10.83
C ASP A 418 1.51 -12.44 9.40
N VAL A 419 1.07 -11.61 8.46
CA VAL A 419 0.97 -11.95 7.03
C VAL A 419 2.31 -12.45 6.52
N LEU A 420 3.38 -11.68 6.71
CA LEU A 420 4.73 -12.00 6.24
C LEU A 420 5.30 -13.25 6.91
N ARG A 421 5.13 -13.36 8.23
CA ARG A 421 5.53 -14.55 8.99
C ARG A 421 4.80 -15.79 8.50
N CYS A 422 3.48 -15.72 8.35
CA CYS A 422 2.67 -16.83 7.87
C CYS A 422 3.03 -17.20 6.43
N TRP A 423 3.21 -16.21 5.55
CA TRP A 423 3.59 -16.43 4.16
C TRP A 423 4.92 -17.17 4.07
N LYS A 424 5.95 -16.70 4.78
CA LYS A 424 7.29 -17.31 4.78
C LYS A 424 7.29 -18.75 5.28
N HIS A 425 6.46 -19.04 6.29
CA HIS A 425 6.39 -20.36 6.93
C HIS A 425 5.17 -21.20 6.53
N ARG A 426 4.43 -20.84 5.47
CA ARG A 426 3.16 -21.51 5.09
C ARG A 426 3.29 -22.99 4.72
N PHE A 427 4.51 -23.44 4.39
CA PHE A 427 4.82 -24.85 4.10
C PHE A 427 5.60 -25.54 5.23
N ASP A 428 5.91 -24.83 6.31
CA ASP A 428 6.57 -25.38 7.49
C ASP A 428 5.54 -26.11 8.37
N THR A 429 5.71 -27.42 8.48
CA THR A 429 4.80 -28.29 9.26
C THR A 429 4.89 -28.01 10.75
N GLN A 430 6.07 -27.65 11.27
CA GLN A 430 6.27 -27.35 12.69
C GLN A 430 5.60 -26.02 13.04
N PHE A 431 5.80 -24.99 12.22
CA PHE A 431 5.12 -23.70 12.37
C PHE A 431 3.59 -23.86 12.38
N THR A 432 3.08 -24.65 11.44
CA THR A 432 1.64 -24.93 11.32
C THR A 432 1.11 -25.65 12.56
N ALA A 433 1.81 -26.71 13.02
CA ALA A 433 1.43 -27.48 14.20
C ALA A 433 1.40 -26.62 15.48
N GLN A 434 2.40 -25.75 15.66
CA GLN A 434 2.46 -24.82 16.79
C GLN A 434 1.27 -23.86 16.82
N ARG A 435 0.89 -23.30 15.66
CA ARG A 435 -0.29 -22.42 15.56
C ARG A 435 -1.59 -23.17 15.84
N SER A 436 -1.75 -24.38 15.31
CA SER A 436 -2.93 -25.21 15.57
C SER A 436 -3.05 -25.60 17.04
N GLN A 437 -1.93 -25.93 17.69
CA GLN A 437 -1.90 -26.22 19.12
C GLN A 437 -2.30 -24.98 19.93
N ARG A 438 -1.71 -23.81 19.64
CA ARG A 438 -2.04 -22.56 20.33
C ARG A 438 -3.52 -22.19 20.17
N LEU A 439 -4.06 -22.36 18.96
CA LEU A 439 -5.49 -22.15 18.69
C LEU A 439 -6.36 -23.09 19.54
N ALA A 440 -6.00 -24.37 19.65
CA ALA A 440 -6.73 -25.34 20.47
C ALA A 440 -6.69 -24.97 21.97
N GLU A 441 -5.51 -24.60 22.49
CA GLU A 441 -5.34 -24.14 23.87
C GLU A 441 -6.20 -22.92 24.18
N LEU A 442 -6.21 -21.91 23.30
CA LEU A 442 -7.03 -20.72 23.44
C LEU A 442 -8.53 -21.04 23.41
N LYS A 443 -8.96 -21.95 22.52
CA LYS A 443 -10.35 -22.42 22.48
C LYS A 443 -10.75 -23.10 23.79
N THR A 444 -9.88 -23.91 24.37
CA THR A 444 -10.12 -24.52 25.69
C THR A 444 -10.20 -23.47 26.80
N GLN A 445 -9.34 -22.44 26.77
CA GLN A 445 -9.35 -21.37 27.77
C GLN A 445 -10.58 -20.46 27.69
N ILE A 446 -11.03 -20.12 26.47
CA ILE A 446 -12.15 -19.19 26.28
C ILE A 446 -13.52 -19.86 26.46
N ALA A 447 -13.63 -21.18 26.23
CA ALA A 447 -14.88 -21.93 26.34
C ALA A 447 -15.62 -21.74 27.70
N PRO A 448 -14.99 -21.90 28.88
CA PRO A 448 -15.68 -21.66 30.15
C PRO A 448 -16.11 -20.19 30.32
N LEU A 449 -15.33 -19.23 29.80
CA LEU A 449 -15.69 -17.81 29.84
C LEU A 449 -16.91 -17.52 28.96
N LYS A 450 -16.99 -18.12 27.75
CA LYS A 450 -18.17 -18.02 26.88
C LYS A 450 -19.43 -18.60 27.54
N ALA A 451 -19.29 -19.74 28.22
CA ALA A 451 -20.40 -20.36 28.95
C ALA A 451 -20.88 -19.48 30.11
N GLU A 452 -19.95 -18.90 30.88
CA GLU A 452 -20.28 -17.97 31.96
C GLU A 452 -20.92 -16.67 31.45
N ARG A 453 -20.45 -16.15 30.31
CA ARG A 453 -21.04 -14.98 29.65
C ARG A 453 -22.50 -15.23 29.30
N LEU A 454 -22.79 -16.39 28.72
CA LEU A 454 -24.15 -16.79 28.34
C LEU A 454 -25.05 -16.90 29.59
N ARG A 455 -24.51 -17.45 30.68
CA ARG A 455 -25.22 -17.55 31.97
C ARG A 455 -25.54 -16.17 32.56
N LEU A 456 -24.57 -15.27 32.59
CA LEU A 456 -24.74 -13.89 33.09
C LEU A 456 -25.73 -13.10 32.21
N GLN A 457 -25.66 -13.22 30.88
CA GLN A 457 -26.62 -12.57 29.98
C GLN A 457 -28.06 -13.03 30.24
N LYS A 458 -28.26 -14.32 30.51
CA LYS A 458 -29.57 -14.86 30.90
C LYS A 458 -30.07 -14.26 32.21
N GLU A 459 -29.21 -14.17 33.22
CA GLU A 459 -29.59 -13.61 34.52
C GLU A 459 -29.84 -12.10 34.46
N ILE A 460 -29.01 -11.34 33.74
CA ILE A 460 -29.20 -9.90 33.49
C ILE A 460 -30.54 -9.66 32.79
N ASN A 461 -30.89 -10.44 31.76
CA ASN A 461 -32.19 -10.31 31.10
C ASN A 461 -33.37 -10.56 32.04
N ARG A 462 -33.23 -11.54 32.95
CA ARG A 462 -34.23 -11.79 34.00
C ARG A 462 -34.31 -10.60 34.97
N LEU A 463 -33.19 -10.14 35.50
CA LEU A 463 -33.10 -9.05 36.48
C LEU A 463 -33.56 -7.72 35.88
N MET A 464 -33.28 -7.43 34.60
CA MET A 464 -33.81 -6.26 33.90
C MET A 464 -35.34 -6.28 33.85
N PHE A 465 -35.94 -7.45 33.61
CA PHE A 465 -37.39 -7.58 33.63
C PHE A 465 -37.96 -7.42 35.04
N GLU A 466 -37.35 -8.07 36.05
CA GLU A 466 -37.77 -7.96 37.45
C GLU A 466 -37.68 -6.51 37.94
N ASN A 467 -36.59 -5.79 37.64
CA ASN A 467 -36.42 -4.38 37.97
C ASN A 467 -37.45 -3.48 37.27
N ALA A 468 -37.88 -3.82 36.04
CA ALA A 468 -38.88 -3.04 35.32
C ALA A 468 -40.30 -3.17 35.88
N ILE A 469 -40.60 -4.23 36.65
CA ILE A 469 -41.90 -4.46 37.29
C ILE A 469 -41.88 -4.24 38.81
N ALA A 470 -40.69 -4.03 39.40
CA ALA A 470 -40.52 -3.81 40.83
C ALA A 470 -40.90 -2.38 41.25
N PRO A 471 -41.35 -2.16 42.50
CA PRO A 471 -41.61 -0.81 43.01
C PRO A 471 -40.31 0.01 43.17
N GLU A 472 -40.44 1.34 43.29
CA GLU A 472 -39.29 2.26 43.25
C GLU A 472 -38.24 2.05 44.37
N ASP A 473 -38.59 1.29 45.40
CA ASP A 473 -37.79 0.99 46.59
C ASP A 473 -37.13 -0.40 46.60
N ASP A 474 -37.27 -1.22 45.55
CA ASP A 474 -36.57 -2.51 45.44
C ASP A 474 -35.08 -2.34 45.08
N GLU A 475 -34.31 -1.94 46.08
CA GLU A 475 -32.87 -1.72 46.00
C GLU A 475 -32.08 -3.03 45.80
N ALA A 476 -32.64 -4.17 46.22
CA ALA A 476 -31.98 -5.47 46.12
C ALA A 476 -31.88 -5.95 44.67
N THR A 477 -32.96 -5.85 43.90
CA THR A 477 -32.98 -6.24 42.46
C THR A 477 -32.07 -5.33 41.63
N ARG A 478 -32.03 -4.02 41.94
CA ARG A 478 -31.11 -3.07 41.28
C ARG A 478 -29.66 -3.38 41.56
N THR A 479 -29.31 -3.61 42.83
CA THR A 479 -27.94 -3.94 43.24
C THR A 479 -27.49 -5.24 42.58
N ALA A 480 -28.34 -6.28 42.53
CA ALA A 480 -28.02 -7.53 41.86
C ALA A 480 -27.78 -7.35 40.35
N LEU A 481 -28.62 -6.55 39.68
CA LEU A 481 -28.47 -6.24 38.25
C LEU A 481 -27.15 -5.52 37.98
N GLU A 482 -26.81 -4.49 38.78
CA GLU A 482 -25.56 -3.76 38.65
C GLU A 482 -24.33 -4.66 38.86
N VAL A 483 -24.38 -5.54 39.86
CA VAL A 483 -23.31 -6.51 40.14
C VAL A 483 -23.10 -7.46 38.96
N ASP A 484 -24.16 -8.00 38.38
CA ASP A 484 -24.04 -8.93 37.25
C ASP A 484 -23.62 -8.21 35.96
N GLN A 485 -24.05 -6.96 35.74
CA GLN A 485 -23.54 -6.12 34.66
C GLN A 485 -22.03 -5.84 34.81
N GLN A 486 -21.56 -5.56 36.03
CA GLN A 486 -20.12 -5.39 36.30
C GLN A 486 -19.34 -6.69 36.05
N LYS A 487 -19.84 -7.84 36.51
CA LYS A 487 -19.23 -9.15 36.21
C LYS A 487 -19.16 -9.40 34.70
N LEU A 488 -20.21 -9.07 33.96
CA LEU A 488 -20.24 -9.22 32.52
C LEU A 488 -19.17 -8.35 31.84
N THR A 489 -18.96 -7.12 32.30
CA THR A 489 -17.88 -6.25 31.81
C THR A 489 -16.49 -6.86 32.07
N VAL A 490 -16.22 -7.29 33.31
CA VAL A 490 -14.95 -7.95 33.67
C VAL A 490 -14.71 -9.20 32.81
N LEU A 491 -15.76 -9.98 32.56
CA LEU A 491 -15.67 -11.18 31.73
C LEU A 491 -15.37 -10.85 30.26
N HIS A 492 -15.96 -9.78 29.70
CA HIS A 492 -15.61 -9.30 28.37
C HIS A 492 -14.13 -8.89 28.29
N ASP A 493 -13.61 -8.17 29.30
CA ASP A 493 -12.20 -7.74 29.34
C ASP A 493 -11.24 -8.95 29.40
N GLN A 494 -11.63 -10.02 30.10
CA GLN A 494 -10.86 -11.27 30.14
C GLN A 494 -10.91 -12.04 28.80
N MET A 495 -12.07 -12.04 28.13
CA MET A 495 -12.28 -12.77 26.87
C MET A 495 -11.67 -12.04 25.67
N ALA A 496 -11.66 -10.71 25.66
CA ALA A 496 -11.21 -9.88 24.54
C ALA A 496 -9.80 -10.25 24.02
N PRO A 497 -8.74 -10.34 24.84
CA PRO A 497 -7.40 -10.69 24.36
C PRO A 497 -7.33 -12.12 23.81
N LEU A 498 -8.02 -13.08 24.45
CA LEU A 498 -8.08 -14.47 23.97
C LEU A 498 -8.79 -14.56 22.62
N GLN A 499 -9.92 -13.87 22.48
CA GLN A 499 -10.69 -13.85 21.23
C GLN A 499 -9.92 -13.13 20.12
N ALA A 500 -9.19 -12.06 20.44
CA ALA A 500 -8.34 -11.36 19.48
C ALA A 500 -7.23 -12.27 18.93
N GLU A 501 -6.55 -13.04 19.80
CA GLU A 501 -5.52 -13.99 19.36
C GLU A 501 -6.12 -15.14 18.54
N ILE A 502 -7.28 -15.70 18.95
CA ILE A 502 -8.01 -16.70 18.16
C ILE A 502 -8.34 -16.15 16.77
N ASN A 503 -8.86 -14.92 16.70
CA ASN A 503 -9.23 -14.27 15.45
C ASN A 503 -8.01 -14.11 14.55
N GLN A 504 -6.89 -13.63 15.10
CA GLN A 504 -5.61 -13.48 14.41
C GLN A 504 -5.10 -14.81 13.85
N LEU A 505 -5.08 -15.87 14.68
CA LEU A 505 -4.61 -17.19 14.25
C LEU A 505 -5.44 -17.76 13.09
N ASN A 506 -6.76 -17.51 13.10
CA ASN A 506 -7.72 -17.91 12.08
C ASN A 506 -7.74 -17.02 10.82
N ARG A 507 -6.90 -15.98 10.72
CA ARG A 507 -6.85 -15.13 9.52
C ARG A 507 -6.22 -15.85 8.33
N GLN A 508 -5.32 -16.81 8.57
CA GLN A 508 -4.71 -17.61 7.52
C GLN A 508 -5.28 -19.02 7.43
N PHE A 509 -5.51 -19.51 6.21
CA PHE A 509 -6.00 -20.86 5.97
C PHE A 509 -5.76 -21.31 4.52
N TRP A 510 -5.82 -22.61 4.28
CA TRP A 510 -5.72 -23.20 2.95
C TRP A 510 -7.11 -23.54 2.41
N VAL A 511 -7.31 -23.33 1.10
CA VAL A 511 -8.52 -23.75 0.39
C VAL A 511 -8.12 -24.61 -0.80
N GLU A 512 -8.72 -25.79 -0.90
CA GLU A 512 -8.46 -26.71 -2.01
C GLU A 512 -9.09 -26.20 -3.31
N LYS A 513 -8.43 -26.42 -4.45
CA LYS A 513 -8.94 -26.05 -5.77
C LYS A 513 -10.36 -26.60 -6.02
N ALA A 514 -10.63 -27.82 -5.55
CA ALA A 514 -11.95 -28.43 -5.66
C ALA A 514 -13.04 -27.62 -4.94
N GLN A 515 -12.74 -27.06 -3.76
CA GLN A 515 -13.68 -26.20 -3.02
C GLN A 515 -13.92 -24.89 -3.77
N VAL A 516 -12.86 -24.30 -4.35
CA VAL A 516 -12.98 -23.07 -5.15
C VAL A 516 -13.83 -23.30 -6.41
N LYS A 517 -13.62 -24.42 -7.09
CA LYS A 517 -14.42 -24.82 -8.26
C LYS A 517 -15.89 -25.06 -7.91
N ALA A 518 -16.17 -25.74 -6.80
CA ALA A 518 -17.53 -25.93 -6.30
C ALA A 518 -18.23 -24.59 -6.00
N ASN A 519 -17.47 -23.58 -5.57
CA ASN A 519 -17.95 -22.22 -5.34
C ASN A 519 -17.83 -21.31 -6.58
N LYS A 520 -17.84 -21.88 -7.80
CA LYS A 520 -17.83 -21.14 -9.07
C LYS A 520 -16.63 -20.18 -9.20
N TYR A 521 -15.49 -20.64 -8.70
CA TYR A 521 -14.23 -19.90 -8.65
C TYR A 521 -14.28 -18.61 -7.82
N ASP A 522 -15.16 -18.48 -6.83
CA ASP A 522 -15.16 -17.36 -5.88
C ASP A 522 -13.85 -17.35 -5.07
N LEU A 523 -13.17 -16.20 -5.00
CA LEU A 523 -11.91 -16.04 -4.27
C LEU A 523 -12.07 -15.13 -3.03
N SER A 524 -13.27 -15.02 -2.48
CA SER A 524 -13.50 -14.24 -1.25
C SER A 524 -13.12 -15.05 -0.02
N ALA A 525 -12.25 -14.52 0.85
CA ALA A 525 -11.85 -15.20 2.08
C ALA A 525 -13.07 -15.57 2.96
N SER A 526 -14.07 -14.68 3.05
CA SER A 526 -15.32 -14.87 3.79
C SER A 526 -16.17 -16.06 3.34
N ARG A 527 -15.95 -16.59 2.12
CA ARG A 527 -16.64 -17.79 1.62
C ARG A 527 -16.13 -19.07 2.28
N TYR A 528 -14.86 -19.08 2.68
CA TYR A 528 -14.14 -20.28 3.12
C TYR A 528 -13.77 -20.24 4.61
N ARG A 529 -13.64 -19.04 5.17
CA ARG A 529 -13.30 -18.85 6.57
C ARG A 529 -14.41 -19.41 7.46
N GLN A 530 -14.06 -20.37 8.31
CA GLN A 530 -14.95 -20.86 9.36
C GLN A 530 -14.89 -19.88 10.54
N ILE A 531 -15.83 -18.93 10.57
CA ILE A 531 -16.02 -18.07 11.74
C ILE A 531 -16.92 -18.86 12.71
N GLU A 532 -16.37 -19.29 13.85
CA GLU A 532 -17.19 -19.76 14.96
C GLU A 532 -18.04 -18.58 15.44
N GLN A 533 -19.35 -18.63 15.16
CA GLN A 533 -20.29 -17.64 15.69
C GLN A 533 -20.44 -17.87 17.19
N ASP A 534 -20.26 -16.79 17.94
CA ASP A 534 -20.54 -16.81 19.37
C ASP A 534 -22.03 -17.07 19.61
N GLU A 535 -22.34 -18.02 20.49
CA GLU A 535 -23.72 -18.26 20.92
C GLU A 535 -24.27 -17.00 21.62
N VAL A 536 -25.37 -16.49 21.09
CA VAL A 536 -26.13 -15.39 21.69
C VAL A 536 -27.30 -15.98 22.46
N TYR A 537 -27.50 -15.55 23.70
CA TYR A 537 -28.69 -15.93 24.45
C TYR A 537 -29.92 -15.27 23.82
N TYR A 538 -30.84 -16.09 23.32
CA TYR A 538 -32.17 -15.66 22.92
C TYR A 538 -33.18 -16.18 23.93
N GLU A 539 -33.98 -15.28 24.49
CA GLU A 539 -35.14 -15.67 25.29
C GLU A 539 -36.24 -16.22 24.36
N LEU A 540 -36.85 -17.34 24.73
CA LEU A 540 -37.92 -17.94 23.94
C LEU A 540 -39.15 -17.01 23.91
N PRO A 541 -39.81 -16.83 22.75
CA PRO A 541 -40.98 -15.95 22.64
C PRO A 541 -42.10 -16.28 23.63
N SER A 542 -42.29 -17.55 23.97
CA SER A 542 -43.26 -18.00 24.98
C SER A 542 -42.96 -17.45 26.37
N VAL A 543 -41.68 -17.45 26.78
CA VAL A 543 -41.22 -16.94 28.07
C VAL A 543 -41.38 -15.42 28.13
N THR A 544 -41.05 -14.72 27.04
CA THR A 544 -41.27 -13.26 26.93
C THR A 544 -42.76 -12.92 27.00
N THR A 545 -43.61 -13.69 26.33
CA THR A 545 -45.07 -13.49 26.35
C THR A 545 -45.67 -13.73 27.75
N GLU A 546 -45.24 -14.79 28.43
CA GLU A 546 -45.65 -15.10 29.80
C GLU A 546 -45.20 -14.02 30.80
N ARG A 547 -44.01 -13.46 30.59
CA ARG A 547 -43.52 -12.33 31.37
C ARG A 547 -44.34 -11.06 31.14
N LEU A 548 -44.68 -10.70 29.90
CA LEU A 548 -45.52 -9.54 29.59
C LEU A 548 -46.94 -9.65 30.16
N LEU A 549 -47.45 -10.87 30.32
CA LEU A 549 -48.76 -11.13 30.95
C LEU A 549 -48.78 -10.80 32.45
N LYS A 550 -47.64 -10.92 33.17
CA LYS A 550 -47.58 -10.66 34.62
C LYS A 550 -47.95 -9.22 35.02
N PRO A 551 -47.32 -8.15 34.47
CA PRO A 551 -47.72 -6.78 34.78
C PRO A 551 -49.13 -6.46 34.28
N ALA A 552 -49.58 -7.02 33.14
CA ALA A 552 -50.96 -6.86 32.68
C ALA A 552 -51.99 -7.43 33.68
N ILE A 553 -51.71 -8.60 34.27
CA ILE A 553 -52.53 -9.21 35.33
C ILE A 553 -52.47 -8.37 36.63
N LEU A 554 -51.31 -7.80 36.96
CA LEU A 554 -51.15 -6.94 38.13
C LEU A 554 -51.94 -5.62 37.98
N ILE A 555 -51.89 -4.99 36.81
CA ILE A 555 -52.67 -3.81 36.45
C ILE A 555 -54.17 -4.12 36.50
N LEU A 556 -54.59 -5.25 35.93
CA LEU A 556 -55.99 -5.71 36.01
C LEU A 556 -56.43 -5.90 37.47
N LYS A 557 -55.63 -6.58 38.31
CA LYS A 557 -55.94 -6.71 39.74
C LYS A 557 -56.03 -5.36 40.45
N HIS A 558 -55.16 -4.41 40.14
CA HIS A 558 -55.23 -3.08 40.72
C HIS A 558 -56.47 -2.29 40.28
N LEU A 559 -56.86 -2.39 39.00
CA LEU A 559 -58.09 -1.79 38.45
C LEU A 559 -59.37 -2.41 39.04
N TYR A 560 -59.37 -3.71 39.32
CA TYR A 560 -60.52 -4.37 39.96
C TYR A 560 -60.61 -4.09 41.46
N CYS A 561 -59.48 -3.94 42.17
CA CYS A 561 -59.48 -3.55 43.58
C CYS A 561 -59.86 -2.07 43.79
N SER A 562 -59.57 -1.18 42.85
CA SER A 562 -59.94 0.25 42.96
C SER A 562 -61.40 0.55 42.62
N GLN A 563 -62.16 -0.43 42.11
CA GLN A 563 -63.62 -0.33 41.92
C GLN A 563 -64.43 -0.88 43.12
N SER A 564 -63.79 -1.32 44.20
CA SER A 564 -64.45 -1.93 45.36
C SER A 564 -64.41 -1.06 46.65
N VAL A 565 -64.29 0.27 46.51
CA VAL A 565 -64.42 1.23 47.62
C VAL A 565 -65.68 2.07 47.47
#